data_AF-A0A7Z2V9N9-F1
#
_entry.id   AF-A0A7Z2V9N9-F1
#
_cell.length_a   1.000
_cell.length_b   1.000
_cell.length_c   1.000
_cell.angle_alpha   90.00
_cell.angle_beta   90.00
_cell.angle_gamma   90.00
#
_symmetry.space_group_name_H-M   'P 1'
#
loop_
_entity.id
_entity.type
_entity.pdbx_description
1 polymer ?
#
loop_
_entity_poly.entity_id
_entity_poly.type
_entity_poly.pdbx_seq_one_letter_code
_entity_poly.pdbx_strand_id
1 'polypeptide(L)'
;MLPDSTQATPALPLQLFDCVQADDLDRALALGLMDYQPTSQQDGADATPADVVAALLAAQQRLRTAWAARERYRARAARLQRRAAEREARRAPAPAPSQAAAPALPPLAAAILARAKAKAAGGAQS
;
A
#
# COMPACT_ATOMS: atom_id res chain seq x y z
N MET A 1 26.81 45.06 29.66
CA MET A 1 26.51 45.39 28.26
C MET A 1 26.42 44.08 27.49
N LEU A 2 25.25 43.44 27.52
CA LEU A 2 24.96 42.27 26.68
C LEU A 2 24.51 42.82 25.32
N PRO A 3 25.10 42.42 24.19
CA PRO A 3 24.50 42.71 22.91
C PRO A 3 23.22 41.88 22.79
N ASP A 4 22.08 42.57 22.64
CA ASP A 4 20.83 42.00 22.18
C ASP A 4 21.11 41.20 20.91
N SER A 5 21.14 39.87 21.05
CA SER A 5 21.20 38.97 19.92
C SER A 5 19.82 38.97 19.30
N THR A 6 19.51 40.02 18.54
CA THR A 6 18.42 39.99 17.57
C THR A 6 18.77 38.88 16.61
N GLN A 7 18.30 37.66 16.90
CA GLN A 7 18.42 36.54 15.99
C GLN A 7 17.66 36.94 14.73
N ALA A 8 18.41 37.44 13.74
CA ALA A 8 17.90 37.60 12.41
C ALA A 8 17.52 36.19 11.96
N THR A 9 16.22 35.90 11.88
CA THR A 9 15.73 34.62 11.40
C THR A 9 16.35 34.41 10.02
N PRO A 10 17.25 33.43 9.85
CA PRO A 10 17.92 33.26 8.57
C PRO A 10 16.86 33.01 7.50
N ALA A 11 17.09 33.56 6.30
CA ALA A 11 16.19 33.36 5.18
C ALA A 11 15.93 31.85 4.98
N LEU A 12 14.68 31.48 4.69
CA LEU A 12 14.23 30.09 4.56
C LEU A 12 15.17 29.20 3.70
N PRO A 13 15.75 29.67 2.57
CA PRO A 13 16.68 28.87 1.78
C PRO A 13 17.97 28.48 2.54
N LEU A 14 18.49 29.38 3.37
CA LEU A 14 19.67 29.10 4.19
C LEU A 14 19.34 28.10 5.31
N GLN A 15 18.17 28.23 5.94
CA GLN A 15 17.69 27.26 6.93
C GLN A 15 17.55 25.86 6.34
N LEU A 16 16.96 25.75 5.15
CA LEU A 16 16.84 24.49 4.43
C LEU A 16 18.22 23.92 4.09
N PHE A 17 19.15 24.77 3.65
CA PHE A 17 20.50 24.36 3.31
C PHE A 17 21.25 23.81 4.52
N ASP A 18 21.19 24.50 5.66
CA ASP A 18 21.80 24.05 6.91
C ASP A 18 21.25 22.68 7.34
N CYS A 19 19.93 22.47 7.23
CA CYS A 19 19.32 21.17 7.53
C CYS A 19 19.82 20.07 6.57
N VAL A 20 19.90 20.35 5.27
CA VAL A 20 20.40 19.40 4.26
C VAL A 20 21.88 19.07 4.49
N GLN A 21 22.70 20.06 4.85
CA GLN A 21 24.13 19.87 5.15
C GLN A 21 24.36 19.08 6.44
N ALA A 22 23.48 19.25 7.43
CA ALA A 22 23.46 18.47 8.66
C ALA A 22 22.86 17.06 8.50
N ASP A 23 22.41 16.69 7.31
CA ASP A 23 21.65 15.46 7.02
C ASP A 23 20.34 15.34 7.85
N ASP A 24 19.84 16.46 8.39
CA ASP A 24 18.57 16.56 9.10
C ASP A 24 17.43 16.77 8.10
N LEU A 25 17.18 15.72 7.32
CA LEU A 25 16.17 15.73 6.26
C LEU A 25 14.75 15.82 6.82
N ASP A 26 14.51 15.33 8.04
CA ASP A 26 13.20 15.41 8.69
C ASP A 26 12.84 16.86 9.00
N ARG A 27 13.77 17.62 9.55
CA ARG A 27 13.59 19.06 9.76
C ARG A 27 13.47 19.82 8.44
N ALA A 28 14.29 19.48 7.43
CA ALA A 28 14.19 20.11 6.12
C ALA A 28 12.81 19.87 5.47
N LEU A 29 12.26 18.65 5.59
CA LEU A 29 10.92 18.33 5.12
C LEU A 29 9.84 19.11 5.89
N ALA A 30 9.97 19.25 7.21
CA ALA A 30 9.05 20.04 8.02
C ALA A 30 9.04 21.52 7.63
N LEU A 31 10.19 22.04 7.17
CA LEU A 31 10.34 23.40 6.63
C LEU A 31 9.85 23.54 5.17
N GLY A 32 9.39 22.46 4.54
CA GLY A 32 8.85 22.49 3.18
C GLY A 32 9.88 22.29 2.07
N LEU A 33 10.96 21.54 2.29
CA LEU A 33 12.00 21.28 1.28
C LEU A 33 11.45 20.81 -0.08
N MET A 34 10.38 20.00 -0.09
CA MET A 34 9.79 19.50 -1.34
C MET A 34 8.99 20.55 -2.11
N ASP A 35 8.48 21.56 -1.41
CA ASP A 35 7.65 22.63 -1.96
C ASP A 35 8.49 23.87 -2.29
N TYR A 36 9.73 23.92 -1.83
CA TYR A 36 10.67 24.99 -2.13
C TYR A 36 10.92 25.10 -3.63
N GLN A 37 10.55 26.26 -4.19
CA GLN A 37 10.84 26.67 -5.56
C GLN A 37 11.71 27.93 -5.54
N PRO A 38 12.88 27.92 -6.20
CA PRO A 38 13.68 29.13 -6.32
C PRO A 38 12.91 30.17 -7.15
N THR A 39 12.72 31.37 -6.60
CA THR A 39 12.14 32.48 -7.35
C THR A 39 13.20 33.12 -8.26
N SER A 40 12.84 33.40 -9.51
CA SER A 40 13.73 33.96 -10.54
C SER A 40 14.06 35.44 -10.33
N GLN A 41 13.56 36.08 -9.27
CA GLN A 41 13.74 37.51 -9.03
C GLN A 41 15.13 37.74 -8.41
N GLN A 42 16.15 37.75 -9.28
CA GLN A 42 17.57 37.73 -8.93
C GLN A 42 18.27 39.10 -9.03
N ASP A 43 17.56 40.21 -8.82
CA ASP A 43 18.14 41.56 -8.95
C ASP A 43 18.33 42.30 -7.60
N GLY A 44 18.35 41.58 -6.47
CA GLY A 44 18.50 42.18 -5.14
C GLY A 44 19.67 41.61 -4.33
N ALA A 45 20.16 42.40 -3.36
CA ALA A 45 21.19 41.99 -2.40
C ALA A 45 20.79 40.80 -1.49
N ASP A 46 19.51 40.43 -1.49
CA ASP A 46 18.93 39.29 -0.76
C ASP A 46 18.78 38.02 -1.64
N ALA A 47 19.38 37.99 -2.83
CA ALA A 47 19.35 36.83 -3.70
C ALA A 47 20.02 35.62 -3.02
N THR A 48 19.32 34.48 -3.02
CA THR A 48 19.89 33.22 -2.50
C THR A 48 21.08 32.80 -3.38
N PRO A 49 22.24 32.44 -2.79
CA PRO A 49 23.39 31.98 -3.56
C PRO A 49 23.04 30.80 -4.46
N ALA A 50 23.58 30.78 -5.69
CA ALA A 50 23.30 29.74 -6.66
C ALA A 50 23.68 28.33 -6.16
N ASP A 51 24.77 28.22 -5.40
CA ASP A 51 25.23 26.94 -4.82
C ASP A 51 24.23 26.39 -3.79
N VAL A 52 23.62 27.27 -2.99
CA VAL A 52 22.58 26.90 -2.03
C VAL A 52 21.37 26.35 -2.77
N VAL A 53 20.90 27.05 -3.80
CA VAL A 53 19.79 26.59 -4.64
C VAL A 53 20.11 25.23 -5.28
N ALA A 54 21.31 25.08 -5.85
CA ALA A 54 21.74 23.84 -6.48
C ALA A 54 21.76 22.66 -5.49
N ALA A 55 22.26 22.87 -4.26
CA ALA A 55 22.27 21.85 -3.23
C ALA A 55 20.86 21.42 -2.79
N LEU A 56 19.94 22.39 -2.63
CA LEU A 56 18.54 22.11 -2.30
C LEU A 56 17.85 21.30 -3.41
N LEU A 57 18.04 21.67 -4.67
CA LEU A 57 17.48 20.93 -5.81
C LEU A 57 18.07 19.51 -5.92
N ALA A 58 19.37 19.35 -5.67
CA ALA A 58 20.00 18.04 -5.63
C ALA A 58 19.44 17.16 -4.49
N ALA A 59 19.20 17.73 -3.31
CA ALA A 59 18.55 17.03 -2.20
C ALA A 59 17.12 16.61 -2.55
N GLN A 60 16.33 17.50 -3.15
CA GLN A 60 14.98 17.17 -3.65
C GLN A 60 15.03 15.99 -4.64
N GLN A 61 15.96 16.03 -5.60
CA GLN A 61 16.09 14.96 -6.58
C GLN A 61 16.49 13.61 -5.95
N ARG A 62 17.42 13.62 -4.98
CA ARG A 62 17.82 12.41 -4.25
C ARG A 62 16.63 11.79 -3.52
N LEU A 63 15.81 12.60 -2.84
CA LEU A 63 14.62 12.15 -2.13
C LEU A 63 13.58 11.55 -3.08
N ARG A 64 13.28 12.23 -4.20
CA ARG A 64 12.36 11.71 -5.22
C ARG A 64 12.83 10.37 -5.77
N THR A 65 14.13 10.22 -6.07
CA THR A 65 14.72 8.96 -6.53
C THR A 65 14.60 7.86 -5.48
N ALA A 66 14.86 8.16 -4.21
CA ALA A 66 14.73 7.21 -3.12
C ALA A 66 13.28 6.71 -2.95
N TRP A 67 12.30 7.61 -3.02
CA TRP A 67 10.88 7.24 -2.97
C TRP A 67 10.46 6.39 -4.16
N ALA A 68 10.88 6.75 -5.37
CA ALA A 68 10.62 5.93 -6.56
C ALA A 68 11.24 4.53 -6.44
N ALA A 69 12.44 4.41 -5.86
CA ALA A 69 13.06 3.12 -5.59
C ALA A 69 12.24 2.28 -4.57
N ARG A 70 11.78 2.91 -3.47
CA ARG A 70 10.91 2.26 -2.48
C ARG A 70 9.61 1.78 -3.10
N GLU A 71 9.00 2.58 -3.97
CA GLU A 71 7.75 2.21 -4.62
C GLU A 71 7.93 1.02 -5.58
N ARG A 72 9.01 1.01 -6.36
CA ARG A 72 9.35 -0.14 -7.22
C ARG A 72 9.53 -1.43 -6.40
N TYR A 73 10.18 -1.33 -5.24
CA TYR A 73 10.34 -2.45 -4.33
C TYR A 73 8.99 -2.96 -3.81
N ARG A 74 8.12 -2.07 -3.32
CA ARG A 74 6.77 -2.41 -2.86
C ARG A 74 5.94 -3.09 -3.95
N ALA A 75 5.95 -2.54 -5.16
CA ALA A 75 5.26 -3.12 -6.30
C ALA A 75 5.78 -4.52 -6.64
N ARG A 76 7.10 -4.76 -6.56
CA ARG A 76 7.69 -6.09 -6.75
C ARG A 76 7.26 -7.06 -5.66
N ALA A 77 7.28 -6.63 -4.40
CA ALA A 77 6.86 -7.45 -3.27
C ALA A 77 5.39 -7.88 -3.41
N ALA A 78 4.49 -6.96 -3.77
CA ALA A 78 3.08 -7.28 -4.02
C ALA A 78 2.89 -8.33 -5.13
N ARG A 79 3.66 -8.23 -6.22
CA ARG A 79 3.63 -9.25 -7.29
C ARG A 79 4.08 -10.63 -6.81
N LEU A 80 5.13 -10.68 -6.00
CA LEU A 80 5.64 -11.94 -5.45
C LEU A 80 4.65 -12.57 -4.46
N GLN A 81 4.03 -11.75 -3.60
CA GLN A 81 2.98 -12.21 -2.69
C GLN A 81 1.80 -12.82 -3.44
N ARG A 82 1.33 -12.18 -4.53
CA ARG A 82 0.27 -12.74 -5.39
C ARG A 82 0.65 -14.11 -5.96
N ARG A 83 1.86 -14.23 -6.50
CA ARG A 83 2.38 -15.52 -7.02
C ARG A 83 2.55 -16.58 -5.94
N ALA A 84 2.91 -16.19 -4.72
CA ALA A 84 2.98 -17.11 -3.60
C ALA A 84 1.59 -17.63 -3.21
N ALA A 85 0.61 -16.73 -3.08
CA ALA A 85 -0.77 -17.08 -2.78
C ALA A 85 -1.40 -18.00 -3.85
N GLU A 86 -1.15 -17.72 -5.15
CA GLU A 86 -1.63 -18.58 -6.23
C GLU A 86 -1.02 -19.99 -6.16
N ARG A 87 0.29 -20.09 -5.90
CA ARG A 87 0.95 -21.39 -5.74
C ARG A 87 0.41 -22.16 -4.53
N GLU A 88 0.15 -21.45 -3.44
CA GLU A 88 -0.45 -22.04 -2.24
C GLU A 88 -1.87 -22.55 -2.54
N ALA A 89 -2.70 -21.76 -3.22
CA ALA A 89 -4.04 -22.17 -3.63
C ALA A 89 -4.03 -23.39 -4.56
N ARG A 90 -3.05 -23.50 -5.47
CA ARG A 90 -2.86 -24.69 -6.32
C ARG A 90 -2.40 -25.93 -5.54
N ARG A 91 -1.67 -25.74 -4.43
CA ARG A 91 -1.20 -26.83 -3.56
C ARG A 91 -2.24 -27.24 -2.53
N ALA A 92 -3.15 -26.34 -2.17
CA ALA A 92 -4.24 -26.63 -1.26
C ALA A 92 -5.04 -27.82 -1.83
N PRO A 93 -5.19 -28.91 -1.07
CA PRO A 93 -6.00 -30.04 -1.50
C PRO A 93 -7.42 -29.54 -1.78
N ALA A 94 -8.05 -30.10 -2.81
CA ALA A 94 -9.43 -29.76 -3.15
C ALA A 94 -10.29 -29.84 -1.88
N PRO A 95 -11.10 -28.82 -1.58
CA PRO A 95 -11.98 -28.89 -0.42
C PRO A 95 -12.78 -30.19 -0.54
N ALA A 96 -12.74 -31.00 0.52
CA ALA A 96 -13.44 -32.28 0.54
C ALA A 96 -14.87 -32.04 0.04
N PRO A 97 -15.39 -32.85 -0.90
CA PRO A 97 -16.74 -32.68 -1.35
C PRO A 97 -17.62 -32.67 -0.11
N SER A 98 -18.27 -31.53 0.12
CA SER A 98 -19.37 -31.44 1.07
C SER A 98 -20.27 -32.60 0.72
N GLN A 99 -20.35 -33.60 1.61
CA GLN A 99 -21.39 -34.62 1.52
C GLN A 99 -22.69 -33.84 1.68
N ALA A 100 -23.21 -33.35 0.56
CA ALA A 100 -24.54 -32.81 0.49
C ALA A 100 -25.42 -33.94 1.01
N ALA A 101 -25.94 -33.76 2.22
CA ALA A 101 -26.89 -34.67 2.81
C ALA A 101 -27.95 -34.91 1.74
N ALA A 102 -28.08 -36.16 1.29
CA ALA A 102 -29.05 -36.51 0.27
C ALA A 102 -30.39 -35.93 0.72
N PRO A 103 -31.07 -35.11 -0.12
CA PRO A 103 -32.30 -34.47 0.29
C PRO A 103 -33.26 -35.57 0.73
N ALA A 104 -33.64 -35.54 2.00
CA ALA A 104 -34.54 -36.53 2.55
C ALA A 104 -35.85 -36.46 1.75
N LEU A 105 -36.25 -37.59 1.17
CA LEU A 105 -37.52 -37.71 0.46
C LEU A 105 -38.64 -37.21 1.38
N PRO A 106 -39.52 -36.30 0.91
CA PRO A 106 -40.64 -35.86 1.71
C PRO A 106 -41.48 -37.08 2.13
N PRO A 107 -41.97 -37.13 3.38
CA PRO A 107 -42.54 -38.33 3.99
C PRO A 107 -43.72 -38.91 3.20
N LEU A 108 -44.48 -38.04 2.52
CA LEU A 108 -45.57 -38.44 1.65
C LEU A 108 -45.08 -39.27 0.44
N ALA A 109 -43.97 -38.89 -0.20
CA ALA A 109 -43.41 -39.62 -1.32
C ALA A 109 -42.87 -41.00 -0.89
N ALA A 110 -42.26 -41.07 0.29
CA ALA A 110 -41.82 -42.34 0.88
C ALA A 110 -43.01 -43.27 1.16
N ALA A 111 -44.13 -42.75 1.67
CA ALA A 111 -45.35 -43.51 1.92
C ALA A 111 -45.99 -44.06 0.63
N ILE A 112 -46.01 -43.25 -0.45
CA ILE A 112 -46.51 -43.67 -1.77
C ILE A 112 -45.65 -44.82 -2.32
N LEU A 113 -44.32 -44.70 -2.26
CA LEU A 113 -43.40 -45.75 -2.72
C LEU A 113 -43.52 -47.03 -1.88
N ALA A 114 -43.66 -46.93 -0.56
CA ALA A 114 -43.87 -48.07 0.32
C ALA A 114 -45.16 -48.83 -0.03
N ARG A 115 -46.26 -48.09 -0.29
CA ARG A 115 -47.54 -48.68 -0.69
C ARG A 115 -47.48 -49.30 -2.09
N ALA A 116 -46.77 -48.67 -3.02
CA ALA A 116 -46.53 -49.22 -4.36
C ALA A 116 -45.71 -50.52 -4.30
N LYS A 117 -44.66 -50.57 -3.47
CA LYS A 117 -43.86 -51.78 -3.24
C LYS A 117 -44.69 -52.90 -2.60
N ALA A 118 -45.53 -52.60 -1.61
CA ALA A 118 -46.43 -53.58 -1.00
C ALA A 118 -47.46 -54.11 -2.01
N LYS A 119 -48.00 -53.26 -2.88
CA LYS A 119 -48.92 -53.67 -3.96
C LYS A 119 -48.22 -54.55 -5.01
N ALA A 120 -46.98 -54.25 -5.35
CA ALA A 120 -46.18 -55.06 -6.27
C ALA A 120 -45.80 -56.43 -5.68
N ALA A 121 -45.57 -56.51 -4.37
CA ALA A 121 -45.29 -57.77 -3.67
C ALA A 121 -46.56 -58.61 -3.40
N GLY A 122 -47.72 -57.96 -3.21
CA GLY A 122 -49.00 -58.63 -2.94
C GLY A 122 -49.83 -58.98 -4.17
N GLY A 123 -49.52 -58.46 -5.36
CA GLY A 123 -50.25 -58.72 -6.61
C GLY A 123 -49.97 -60.07 -7.27
N ALA A 124 -49.19 -60.96 -6.65
CA ALA A 124 -48.83 -62.28 -7.18
C ALA A 124 -49.72 -63.43 -6.67
N GLN A 125 -50.80 -63.13 -5.93
CA GLN A 125 -51.74 -64.14 -5.45
C GLN A 125 -53.18 -63.66 -5.64
N SER A 126 -53.72 -63.87 -6.84
CA SER A 126 -55.14 -64.02 -7.15
C SER A 126 -55.26 -64.71 -8.50
#